data_AF-A0A1Y3QXS8-F1
#
_entry.id   AF-A0A1Y3QXS8-F1
#
_cell.length_a   1.000
_cell.length_b   1.000
_cell.length_c   1.000
_cell.angle_alpha   90.00
_cell.angle_beta   90.00
_cell.angle_gamma   90.00
#
_symmetry.space_group_name_H-M   'P 1'
#
loop_
_entity.id
_entity.type
_entity.pdbx_description
1 polymer ?
#
loop_
_entity_poly.entity_id
_entity_poly.type
_entity_poly.pdbx_seq_one_letter_code
_entity_poly.pdbx_strand_id
1 'polypeptide(L)'
;MKPLRPTNTRRMPRFLHRWRIALGHMAWWRFAVLLLVMTFAAKLLALLLFGLTAGIDDADMDSDRAERIGWFVAVILAPLFETLIAQALVIRLVRWVAPASFLLPIAVSGILFGCGHAASPIYAVCMLFVGLVWAFAYLSRFERRGFAQAFWLVVAVHALNNLIAFIP
;
A
#
# COMPACT_ATOMS: atom_id res chain seq x y z
N MET A 1 22.51 -9.75 4.60
CA MET A 1 22.09 -8.66 3.69
C MET A 1 22.61 -7.33 4.21
N LYS A 2 23.18 -6.45 3.36
CA LYS A 2 23.63 -5.11 3.80
C LYS A 2 22.44 -4.24 4.21
N PRO A 3 22.54 -3.46 5.31
CA PRO A 3 21.49 -2.53 5.73
C PRO A 3 21.33 -1.38 4.71
N LEU A 4 20.10 -0.92 4.49
CA LEU A 4 19.84 0.26 3.66
C LEU A 4 20.37 1.51 4.38
N ARG A 5 20.92 2.46 3.61
CA ARG A 5 21.38 3.76 4.17
C ARG A 5 20.20 4.52 4.79
N PRO A 6 20.40 5.42 5.77
CA PRO A 6 19.34 6.29 6.26
C PRO A 6 18.83 7.25 5.16
N THR A 7 17.54 7.56 5.15
CA THR A 7 16.96 8.59 4.26
C THR A 7 17.30 10.01 4.70
N ASN A 8 17.49 10.91 3.74
CA ASN A 8 17.64 12.34 3.97
C ASN A 8 16.25 12.99 4.07
N THR A 9 16.00 13.74 5.14
CA THR A 9 14.69 14.33 5.46
C THR A 9 14.59 15.81 5.13
N ARG A 10 15.67 16.46 4.65
CA ARG A 10 15.73 17.92 4.43
C ARG A 10 14.66 18.47 3.48
N ARG A 11 14.12 17.65 2.58
CA ARG A 11 13.12 18.06 1.58
C ARG A 11 11.70 17.53 1.85
N MET A 12 11.47 16.83 2.96
CA MET A 12 10.16 16.26 3.28
C MET A 12 9.33 17.25 4.12
N PRO A 13 8.02 17.43 3.81
CA PRO A 13 7.12 18.20 4.66
C PRO A 13 7.18 17.75 6.14
N ARG A 14 7.17 18.71 7.07
CA ARG A 14 7.32 18.44 8.51
C ARG A 14 6.26 17.47 9.03
N PHE A 15 5.04 17.54 8.51
CA PHE A 15 3.96 16.64 8.90
C PHE A 15 4.25 15.18 8.53
N LEU A 16 4.65 14.91 7.27
CA LEU A 16 5.04 13.57 6.81
C LEU A 16 6.22 13.03 7.61
N HIS A 17 7.18 13.89 7.94
CA HIS A 17 8.30 13.51 8.78
C HIS A 17 7.87 13.01 10.15
N ARG A 18 6.98 13.76 10.83
CA ARG A 18 6.44 13.38 12.14
C ARG A 18 5.67 12.07 12.07
N TRP A 19 4.79 11.92 11.10
CA TRP A 19 4.00 10.70 10.92
C TRP A 19 4.86 9.48 10.63
N ARG A 20 5.84 9.61 9.72
CA ARG A 20 6.82 8.55 9.47
C ARG A 20 7.49 8.08 10.76
N ILE A 21 7.89 9.01 11.64
CA ILE A 21 8.49 8.66 12.94
C ILE A 21 7.48 7.96 13.83
N ALA A 22 6.33 8.58 14.06
CA ALA A 22 5.29 8.07 14.95
C ALA A 22 4.87 6.64 14.58
N LEU A 23 4.57 6.40 13.30
CA LEU A 23 4.13 5.10 12.79
C LEU A 23 5.18 4.01 12.99
N GLY A 24 6.44 4.28 12.68
CA GLY A 24 7.46 3.24 12.80
C GLY A 24 7.78 2.85 14.26
N HIS A 25 7.46 3.70 15.25
CA HIS A 25 7.55 3.34 16.68
C HIS A 25 6.26 2.74 17.24
N MET A 26 5.11 3.02 16.63
CA MET A 26 3.78 2.58 17.07
C MET A 26 3.70 1.06 17.34
N ALA A 27 2.88 0.64 18.30
CA ALA A 27 2.60 -0.77 18.49
C ALA A 27 2.02 -1.39 17.21
N TRP A 28 2.37 -2.65 16.91
CA TRP A 28 2.04 -3.27 15.63
C TRP A 28 0.53 -3.26 15.35
N TRP A 29 -0.31 -3.62 16.34
CA TRP A 29 -1.77 -3.66 16.18
C TRP A 29 -2.39 -2.28 15.96
N ARG A 30 -1.93 -1.24 16.69
CA ARG A 30 -2.40 0.14 16.50
C ARG A 30 -2.09 0.63 15.09
N PHE A 31 -0.90 0.27 14.60
CA PHE A 31 -0.50 0.60 13.24
C PHE A 31 -1.37 -0.18 12.24
N ALA A 32 -1.61 -1.48 12.45
CA ALA A 32 -2.47 -2.26 11.57
C ALA A 32 -3.89 -1.67 11.46
N VAL A 33 -4.51 -1.31 12.60
CA VAL A 33 -5.83 -0.66 12.63
C VAL A 33 -5.81 0.68 11.90
N LEU A 34 -4.84 1.54 12.21
CA LEU A 34 -4.71 2.83 11.53
C LEU A 34 -4.50 2.66 10.02
N LEU A 35 -3.66 1.71 9.62
CA LEU A 35 -3.38 1.44 8.21
C LEU A 35 -4.62 0.93 7.49
N LEU A 36 -5.42 0.07 8.12
CA LEU A 36 -6.70 -0.39 7.59
C LEU A 36 -7.67 0.78 7.40
N VAL A 37 -7.85 1.63 8.41
CA VAL A 37 -8.70 2.84 8.31
C VAL A 37 -8.23 3.75 7.17
N MET A 38 -6.92 4.01 7.09
CA MET A 38 -6.35 4.83 6.02
C MET A 38 -6.50 4.19 4.63
N THR A 39 -6.56 2.86 4.54
CA THR A 39 -6.82 2.14 3.28
C THR A 39 -8.22 2.46 2.76
N PHE A 40 -9.25 2.38 3.61
CA PHE A 40 -10.61 2.74 3.22
C PHE A 40 -10.77 4.24 2.97
N ALA A 41 -10.14 5.08 3.78
CA ALA A 41 -10.14 6.53 3.57
C ALA A 41 -9.49 6.92 2.23
N ALA A 42 -8.43 6.22 1.82
CA ALA A 42 -7.77 6.43 0.53
C ALA A 42 -8.68 6.05 -0.65
N LYS A 43 -9.40 4.92 -0.57
CA LYS A 43 -10.39 4.54 -1.58
C LYS A 43 -11.52 5.55 -1.67
N LEU A 44 -12.09 5.96 -0.52
CA LEU A 44 -13.15 6.96 -0.47
C LEU A 44 -12.69 8.30 -1.08
N LEU A 45 -11.48 8.75 -0.74
CA LEU A 45 -10.90 9.96 -1.32
C LEU A 45 -10.75 9.85 -2.84
N ALA A 46 -10.26 8.71 -3.34
CA ALA A 46 -10.15 8.46 -4.77
C ALA A 46 -11.52 8.51 -5.47
N LEU A 47 -12.54 7.89 -4.89
CA LEU A 47 -13.91 7.92 -5.41
C LEU A 47 -14.50 9.34 -5.41
N LEU A 48 -14.28 10.13 -4.35
CA LEU A 48 -14.77 11.51 -4.26
C LEU A 48 -14.10 12.44 -5.29
N LEU A 49 -12.81 12.25 -5.53
CA LEU A 49 -12.04 13.11 -6.44
C LEU A 49 -12.20 12.71 -7.91
N PHE A 50 -12.36 11.42 -8.20
CA PHE A 50 -12.28 10.89 -9.56
C PHE A 50 -13.48 10.06 -9.99
N GLY A 51 -14.38 9.66 -9.09
CA GLY A 51 -15.52 8.81 -9.44
C GLY A 51 -16.50 9.45 -10.42
N LEU A 52 -16.69 10.77 -10.33
CA LEU A 52 -17.55 11.52 -11.27
C LEU A 52 -16.91 11.69 -12.66
N THR A 53 -15.57 11.71 -12.74
CA THR A 53 -14.84 11.99 -13.99
C THR A 53 -14.36 10.73 -14.70
N ALA A 54 -14.06 9.68 -13.95
CA ALA A 54 -13.62 8.39 -14.48
C ALA A 54 -14.79 7.47 -14.86
N GLY A 55 -16.01 7.77 -14.40
CA GLY A 55 -17.15 6.87 -14.48
C GLY A 55 -17.06 5.76 -13.41
N ILE A 56 -18.20 5.27 -12.98
CA ILE A 56 -18.32 4.01 -12.24
C ILE A 56 -19.13 3.10 -13.16
N ASP A 57 -18.50 2.04 -13.65
CA ASP A 57 -19.08 1.11 -14.61
C ASP A 57 -19.31 -0.25 -13.94
N ASP A 58 -20.09 -1.14 -14.58
CA ASP A 58 -20.37 -2.49 -14.05
C ASP A 58 -19.10 -3.30 -13.76
N ALA A 59 -18.00 -3.04 -14.49
CA ALA A 59 -16.69 -3.65 -14.25
C ALA A 59 -16.06 -3.27 -12.89
N ASP A 60 -16.49 -2.17 -12.28
CA ASP A 60 -16.13 -1.77 -10.91
C ASP A 60 -16.82 -2.60 -9.84
N MET A 61 -17.97 -3.17 -10.20
CA MET A 61 -18.88 -3.89 -9.31
C MET A 61 -18.87 -5.40 -9.55
N ASP A 62 -17.88 -5.94 -10.28
CA ASP A 62 -17.73 -7.37 -10.59
C ASP A 62 -17.55 -8.20 -9.30
N SER A 63 -18.68 -8.47 -8.64
CA SER A 63 -18.81 -9.23 -7.40
C SER A 63 -18.28 -10.64 -7.54
N ASP A 64 -18.37 -11.17 -8.76
CA ASP A 64 -18.02 -12.55 -9.08
C ASP A 64 -16.51 -12.70 -9.30
N ARG A 65 -15.76 -11.59 -9.43
CA ARG A 65 -14.29 -11.62 -9.56
C ARG A 65 -13.63 -12.33 -8.40
N ALA A 66 -14.13 -12.07 -7.19
CA ALA A 66 -13.64 -12.66 -5.96
C ALA A 66 -13.85 -14.19 -5.97
N GLU A 67 -15.02 -14.64 -6.46
CA GLU A 67 -15.32 -16.07 -6.63
C GLU A 67 -14.46 -16.74 -7.71
N ARG A 68 -14.23 -16.08 -8.85
CA ARG A 68 -13.40 -16.62 -9.95
C ARG A 68 -11.93 -16.82 -9.57
N ILE A 69 -11.36 -15.88 -8.80
CA ILE A 69 -9.97 -15.97 -8.34
C ILE A 69 -9.85 -16.98 -7.19
N GLY A 70 -10.92 -17.15 -6.42
CA GLY A 70 -10.98 -18.04 -5.27
C GLY A 70 -10.42 -17.37 -4.00
N TRP A 71 -11.13 -17.57 -2.89
CA TRP A 71 -10.83 -16.96 -1.59
C TRP A 71 -9.38 -17.15 -1.14
N PHE A 72 -8.84 -18.38 -1.24
CA PHE A 72 -7.47 -18.66 -0.77
C PHE A 72 -6.42 -17.86 -1.56
N VAL A 73 -6.59 -17.76 -2.87
CA VAL A 73 -5.68 -16.98 -3.71
C VAL A 73 -5.81 -15.50 -3.39
N ALA A 74 -7.04 -14.98 -3.35
CA ALA A 74 -7.31 -13.57 -3.15
C ALA A 74 -6.92 -13.04 -1.75
N VAL A 75 -7.06 -13.87 -0.71
CA VAL A 75 -6.84 -13.46 0.69
C VAL A 75 -5.44 -13.82 1.19
N ILE A 76 -4.82 -14.89 0.68
CA ILE A 76 -3.52 -15.37 1.17
C ILE A 76 -2.42 -15.13 0.14
N LEU A 77 -2.52 -15.75 -1.04
CA LEU A 77 -1.41 -15.76 -2.00
C LEU A 77 -1.19 -14.39 -2.65
N ALA A 78 -2.25 -13.74 -3.15
CA ALA A 78 -2.14 -12.45 -3.81
C ALA A 78 -1.56 -11.38 -2.87
N PRO A 79 -2.05 -11.19 -1.63
CA PRO A 79 -1.46 -10.24 -0.69
C PRO A 79 0.03 -10.49 -0.39
N LEU A 80 0.44 -11.75 -0.29
CA LEU A 80 1.85 -12.12 -0.10
C LEU A 80 2.71 -11.68 -1.29
N PHE A 81 2.36 -12.09 -2.50
CA PHE A 81 3.15 -11.81 -3.70
C PHE A 81 3.10 -10.33 -4.09
N GLU A 82 1.92 -9.71 -4.06
CA GLU A 82 1.77 -8.29 -4.39
C GLU A 82 2.53 -7.40 -3.41
N THR A 83 2.47 -7.70 -2.11
CA THR A 83 3.26 -6.94 -1.12
C THR A 83 4.76 -7.18 -1.30
N LEU A 84 5.18 -8.40 -1.62
CA LEU A 84 6.58 -8.72 -1.85
C LEU A 84 7.13 -7.98 -3.08
N ILE A 85 6.36 -7.95 -4.17
CA ILE A 85 6.77 -7.34 -5.44
C ILE A 85 6.59 -5.82 -5.37
N ALA A 86 5.36 -5.34 -5.23
CA ALA A 86 5.03 -3.94 -5.39
C ALA A 86 5.53 -3.06 -4.23
N GLN A 87 5.61 -3.61 -3.01
CA GLN A 87 6.12 -2.86 -1.85
C GLN A 87 7.59 -3.20 -1.62
N ALA A 88 7.92 -4.42 -1.22
CA ALA A 88 9.26 -4.75 -0.76
C ALA A 88 10.34 -4.65 -1.85
N LEU A 89 10.14 -5.32 -2.99
CA LEU A 89 11.10 -5.36 -4.08
C LEU A 89 11.25 -3.99 -4.75
N VAL A 90 10.15 -3.37 -5.17
CA VAL A 90 10.18 -2.04 -5.80
C VAL A 90 10.83 -1.01 -4.90
N ILE A 91 10.42 -0.92 -3.62
CA ILE A 91 11.04 0.03 -2.69
C ILE A 91 12.53 -0.27 -2.57
N ARG A 92 12.94 -1.54 -2.46
CA ARG A 92 14.36 -1.90 -2.39
C ARG A 92 15.14 -1.48 -3.63
N LEU A 93 14.61 -1.71 -4.83
CA LEU A 93 15.25 -1.33 -6.09
C LEU A 93 15.40 0.19 -6.20
N VAL A 94 14.35 0.95 -5.90
CA VAL A 94 14.41 2.42 -5.92
C VAL A 94 15.39 2.93 -4.86
N ARG A 95 15.43 2.33 -3.67
CA ARG A 95 16.38 2.67 -2.60
C ARG A 95 17.81 2.29 -2.94
N TRP A 96 18.05 1.37 -3.87
CA TRP A 96 19.38 1.05 -4.35
C TRP A 96 19.95 2.17 -5.23
N VAL A 97 19.13 2.74 -6.11
CA VAL A 97 19.52 3.84 -7.01
C VAL A 97 19.45 5.21 -6.31
N ALA A 98 18.46 5.42 -5.44
CA ALA A 98 18.21 6.66 -4.71
C ALA A 98 18.20 6.45 -3.18
N PRO A 99 19.32 6.07 -2.56
CA PRO A 99 19.40 5.65 -1.15
C PRO A 99 19.12 6.76 -0.13
N ALA A 100 19.10 8.02 -0.54
CA ALA A 100 18.71 9.13 0.33
C ALA A 100 17.21 9.46 0.25
N SER A 101 16.48 8.97 -0.77
CA SER A 101 15.10 9.37 -1.00
C SER A 101 14.11 8.54 -0.19
N PHE A 102 13.18 9.22 0.50
CA PHE A 102 12.07 8.59 1.21
C PHE A 102 10.81 8.56 0.35
N LEU A 103 10.48 9.67 -0.32
CA LEU A 103 9.23 9.80 -1.08
C LEU A 103 9.27 9.15 -2.46
N LEU A 104 10.45 9.09 -3.10
CA LEU A 104 10.55 8.49 -4.45
C LEU A 104 10.19 7.00 -4.46
N PRO A 105 10.71 6.13 -3.56
CA PRO A 105 10.26 4.74 -3.48
C PRO A 105 8.76 4.59 -3.27
N ILE A 106 8.15 5.48 -2.47
CA ILE A 106 6.72 5.47 -2.18
C ILE A 106 5.91 5.80 -3.43
N ALA A 107 6.28 6.87 -4.14
CA ALA A 107 5.62 7.27 -5.37
C ALA A 107 5.69 6.16 -6.44
N VAL A 108 6.88 5.60 -6.69
CA VAL A 108 7.08 4.53 -7.68
C VAL A 108 6.31 3.27 -7.30
N SER A 109 6.35 2.87 -6.03
CA SER A 109 5.62 1.71 -5.52
C SER A 109 4.11 1.87 -5.66
N GLY A 110 3.55 3.02 -5.27
CA GLY A 110 2.13 3.31 -5.42
C GLY A 110 1.67 3.31 -6.88
N ILE A 111 2.45 3.94 -7.78
CA ILE A 111 2.15 3.97 -9.23
C ILE A 111 2.12 2.55 -9.79
N LEU A 112 3.16 1.74 -9.54
CA LEU A 112 3.19 0.37 -10.05
C LEU A 112 2.08 -0.50 -9.46
N PHE A 113 1.72 -0.29 -8.20
CA PHE A 113 0.61 -1.01 -7.57
C PHE A 113 -0.73 -0.64 -8.21
N GLY A 114 -1.01 0.64 -8.45
CA GLY A 114 -2.20 1.08 -9.18
C GLY A 114 -2.26 0.56 -10.61
N CYS A 115 -1.15 0.64 -11.35
CA CYS A 115 -1.06 0.11 -12.72
C CYS A 115 -1.27 -1.41 -12.80
N GLY A 116 -0.90 -2.17 -11.76
CA GLY A 116 -1.17 -3.61 -11.68
C GLY A 116 -2.66 -3.97 -11.50
N HIS A 117 -3.51 -2.97 -11.25
CA HIS A 117 -4.94 -3.14 -10.93
C HIS A 117 -5.83 -2.48 -11.99
N ALA A 118 -5.62 -2.81 -13.27
CA ALA A 118 -6.29 -2.19 -14.41
C ALA A 118 -7.67 -2.78 -14.76
N ALA A 119 -8.46 -3.20 -13.75
CA ALA A 119 -9.81 -3.73 -14.01
C ALA A 119 -10.78 -2.65 -14.51
N SER A 120 -10.58 -1.43 -14.03
CA SER A 120 -11.24 -0.22 -14.51
C SER A 120 -10.36 1.01 -14.22
N PRO A 121 -10.61 2.16 -14.85
CA PRO A 121 -9.90 3.39 -14.54
C PRO A 121 -10.05 3.81 -13.06
N ILE A 122 -11.27 3.81 -12.50
CA ILE A 122 -11.49 4.25 -11.12
C ILE A 122 -10.92 3.26 -10.10
N TYR A 123 -10.96 1.96 -10.37
CA TYR A 123 -10.32 0.95 -9.54
C TYR A 123 -8.80 1.12 -9.53
N ALA A 124 -8.18 1.34 -10.69
CA ALA A 124 -6.73 1.59 -10.77
C ALA A 124 -6.33 2.85 -9.98
N VAL A 125 -7.13 3.91 -10.02
CA VAL A 125 -6.93 5.12 -9.20
C VAL A 125 -7.09 4.81 -7.71
N CYS A 126 -8.12 4.07 -7.30
CA CYS A 126 -8.27 3.65 -5.90
C CYS A 126 -7.03 2.86 -5.43
N MET A 127 -6.56 1.93 -6.25
CA MET A 127 -5.39 1.10 -5.92
C MET A 127 -4.09 1.91 -5.94
N LEU A 128 -3.94 2.94 -6.78
CA LEU A 128 -2.84 3.89 -6.68
C LEU A 128 -2.76 4.54 -5.29
N PHE A 129 -3.86 5.10 -4.80
CA PHE A 129 -3.90 5.77 -3.49
C PHE A 129 -3.65 4.78 -2.33
N VAL A 130 -4.23 3.57 -2.40
CA VAL A 130 -3.96 2.49 -1.44
C VAL A 130 -2.48 2.10 -1.46
N GLY A 131 -1.90 1.94 -2.66
CA GLY A 131 -0.49 1.62 -2.85
C GLY A 131 0.45 2.67 -2.25
N LEU A 132 0.13 3.96 -2.39
CA LEU A 132 0.89 5.05 -1.75
C LEU A 132 0.83 4.98 -0.22
N VAL A 133 -0.35 4.72 0.34
CA VAL A 133 -0.53 4.57 1.80
C VAL A 133 0.26 3.37 2.32
N TRP A 134 0.17 2.22 1.66
CA TRP A 134 0.89 1.01 2.05
C TRP A 134 2.39 1.15 1.89
N ALA A 135 2.87 1.78 0.83
CA ALA A 135 4.30 2.04 0.63
C ALA A 135 4.87 2.97 1.70
N PHE A 136 4.12 4.02 2.07
CA PHE A 136 4.51 4.91 3.16
C PHE A 136 4.57 4.15 4.49
N ALA A 137 3.58 3.32 4.78
CA ALA A 137 3.54 2.52 5.99
C ALA A 137 4.67 1.49 6.05
N TYR A 138 4.88 0.75 4.96
CA TYR A 138 5.96 -0.22 4.80
C TYR A 138 7.31 0.44 5.07
N LEU A 139 7.65 1.52 4.37
CA LEU A 139 8.97 2.15 4.50
C LEU A 139 9.17 2.77 5.88
N SER A 140 8.13 3.38 6.46
CA SER A 140 8.16 3.94 7.82
C SER A 140 8.45 2.89 8.89
N ARG A 141 7.87 1.69 8.73
CA ARG A 141 8.09 0.54 9.61
C ARG A 141 9.44 -0.13 9.36
N PHE A 142 9.79 -0.30 8.09
CA PHE A 142 11.01 -0.98 7.65
C PHE A 142 12.26 -0.31 8.23
N GLU A 143 12.35 1.02 8.14
CA GLU A 143 13.51 1.77 8.61
C GLU A 143 13.71 1.73 10.13
N ARG A 144 12.70 1.32 10.92
CA ARG A 144 12.77 1.29 12.40
C ARG A 144 12.69 -0.09 13.02
N ARG A 145 11.99 -1.01 12.36
CA ARG A 145 11.66 -2.33 12.89
C ARG A 145 12.08 -3.47 11.96
N GLY A 146 12.64 -3.15 10.79
CA GLY A 146 13.17 -4.12 9.84
C GLY A 146 12.12 -4.72 8.90
N PHE A 147 12.61 -5.58 8.00
CA PHE A 147 11.84 -6.20 6.92
C PHE A 147 10.61 -6.96 7.42
N ALA A 148 10.80 -7.94 8.31
CA ALA A 148 9.71 -8.81 8.76
C ALA A 148 8.55 -8.02 9.39
N GLN A 149 8.87 -6.99 10.18
CA GLN A 149 7.88 -6.15 10.83
C GLN A 149 7.08 -5.28 9.85
N ALA A 150 7.71 -4.82 8.76
CA ALA A 150 7.04 -4.03 7.73
C ALA A 150 6.24 -4.91 6.77
N PHE A 151 6.85 -6.01 6.32
CA PHE A 151 6.25 -6.93 5.37
C PHE A 151 4.97 -7.57 5.93
N TRP A 152 5.06 -8.20 7.10
CA TRP A 152 3.90 -8.86 7.71
C TRP A 152 2.81 -7.89 8.15
N LEU A 153 3.16 -6.65 8.50
CA LEU A 153 2.16 -5.60 8.77
C LEU A 153 1.31 -5.33 7.53
N VAL A 154 1.94 -5.07 6.39
CA VAL A 154 1.22 -4.74 5.16
C VAL A 154 0.50 -5.96 4.60
N VAL A 155 1.12 -7.15 4.61
CA VAL A 155 0.44 -8.40 4.20
C VAL A 155 -0.81 -8.64 5.03
N ALA A 156 -0.76 -8.49 6.36
CA ALA A 156 -1.92 -8.71 7.21
C ALA A 156 -3.06 -7.72 6.92
N VAL A 157 -2.75 -6.43 6.74
CA VAL A 157 -3.76 -5.42 6.38
C VAL A 157 -4.30 -5.64 4.97
N HIS A 158 -3.45 -6.06 4.02
CA HIS A 158 -3.86 -6.37 2.67
C HIS A 158 -4.78 -7.61 2.63
N ALA A 159 -4.40 -8.70 3.29
CA ALA A 159 -5.25 -9.89 3.44
C ALA A 159 -6.60 -9.54 4.08
N LEU A 160 -6.60 -8.71 5.12
CA LEU A 160 -7.84 -8.27 5.77
C LEU A 160 -8.70 -7.40 4.85
N ASN A 161 -8.10 -6.47 4.10
CA ASN A 161 -8.79 -5.67 3.09
C ASN A 161 -9.45 -6.55 2.03
N ASN A 162 -8.76 -7.61 1.58
CA ASN A 162 -9.31 -8.53 0.59
C ASN A 162 -10.38 -9.42 1.19
N LEU A 163 -10.21 -9.88 2.44
CA LEU A 163 -11.21 -10.66 3.16
C LEU A 163 -12.53 -9.89 3.31
N ILE A 164 -12.48 -8.58 3.56
CA ILE A 164 -13.68 -7.73 3.65
C ILE A 164 -14.47 -7.72 2.34
N ALA A 165 -13.81 -7.88 1.19
CA ALA A 165 -14.49 -7.97 -0.11
C ALA A 165 -15.28 -9.28 -0.31
N PHE A 166 -15.09 -10.28 0.56
CA PHE A 166 -15.89 -11.51 0.59
C PHE A 166 -17.00 -11.49 1.65
N ILE A 167 -17.18 -10.37 2.36
CA ILE A 167 -18.29 -10.22 3.30
C ILE A 167 -19.49 -9.66 2.51
N PRO A 168 -20.66 -10.33 2.53
CA PRO A 168 -21.87 -9.88 1.85
C PRO A 168 -22.36 -8.50 2.30
#